data_AF-A0AAN5I063-F1
#
_entry.id   AF-A0AAN5I063-F1
#
_cell.length_a   1.000
_cell.length_b   1.000
_cell.length_c   1.000
_cell.angle_alpha   90.00
_cell.angle_beta   90.00
_cell.angle_gamma   90.00
#
_symmetry.space_group_name_H-M   'P 1'
#
loop_
_entity.id
_entity.type
_entity.pdbx_description
1 polymer ?
#
loop_
_entity_poly.entity_id
_entity_poly.type
_entity_poly.pdbx_seq_one_letter_code
_entity_poly.pdbx_strand_id
1 'polypeptide(L)'
;MQIIANRGYPAEKHTVITPDGYILTLHRIPHGRNGAGGGRPILFLHGLVCSSFDFLSAPANRALSYSLADAGYDIWLGNNRGNIYSNAHVNYSNWDNRFWEFTWDEMSDFDVPTMIDYVLNTTAQPDLYVIGWSQVEVAI
;
A
#
# COMPACT_ATOMS: atom_id res chain seq x y z
N MET A 1 -1.10 -6.36 -9.54
CA MET A 1 -0.63 -7.77 -9.57
C MET A 1 0.14 -8.13 -10.84
N GLN A 2 -0.46 -8.03 -12.04
CA GLN A 2 0.19 -8.48 -13.29
C GLN A 2 1.58 -7.87 -13.55
N ILE A 3 1.76 -6.57 -13.27
CA ILE A 3 3.04 -5.87 -13.49
C ILE A 3 4.17 -6.47 -12.64
N ILE A 4 3.90 -6.77 -11.37
CA ILE A 4 4.87 -7.34 -10.43
C ILE A 4 5.27 -8.76 -10.89
N ALA A 5 4.27 -9.59 -11.19
CA ALA A 5 4.47 -10.95 -11.66
C ALA A 5 5.23 -11.00 -13.01
N ASN A 6 4.89 -10.13 -13.97
CA ASN A 6 5.59 -10.03 -15.26
C ASN A 6 7.06 -9.62 -15.12
N ARG A 7 7.43 -9.03 -13.98
CA ARG A 7 8.82 -8.65 -13.67
C ARG A 7 9.56 -9.71 -12.87
N GLY A 8 8.93 -10.86 -12.62
CA GLY A 8 9.53 -12.02 -11.97
C GLY A 8 9.44 -12.00 -10.44
N TYR A 9 8.68 -11.09 -9.84
CA TYR A 9 8.53 -10.99 -8.39
C TYR A 9 7.26 -11.71 -7.90
N PRO A 10 7.27 -12.29 -6.69
CA PRO A 10 6.05 -12.70 -6.03
C PRO A 10 5.14 -11.50 -5.80
N ALA A 11 3.85 -11.70 -5.88
CA ALA A 11 2.87 -10.63 -5.76
C ALA A 11 1.67 -11.11 -4.95
N GLU A 12 1.39 -10.44 -3.83
CA GLU A 12 0.22 -10.69 -3.01
C GLU A 12 -0.72 -9.47 -3.02
N LYS A 13 -2.02 -9.72 -2.86
CA LYS A 13 -3.05 -8.69 -2.73
C LYS A 13 -3.76 -8.90 -1.40
N HIS A 14 -3.82 -7.84 -0.60
CA HIS A 14 -4.46 -7.83 0.70
C HIS A 14 -5.56 -6.79 0.73
N THR A 15 -6.57 -7.03 1.55
CA THR A 15 -7.69 -6.12 1.72
C THR A 15 -7.94 -5.92 3.21
N VAL A 16 -8.07 -4.66 3.61
CA VAL A 16 -8.31 -4.24 4.99
C VAL A 16 -9.51 -3.32 5.05
N ILE A 17 -10.17 -3.27 6.21
CA ILE A 17 -11.34 -2.41 6.44
C ILE A 17 -10.96 -1.41 7.51
N THR A 18 -11.10 -0.12 7.21
CA THR A 18 -10.86 0.97 8.16
C THR A 18 -11.98 1.04 9.20
N PRO A 19 -11.75 1.67 10.37
CA PRO A 19 -12.78 1.82 11.40
C PRO A 19 -14.07 2.49 10.91
N ASP A 20 -13.97 3.41 9.95
CA ASP A 20 -15.11 4.11 9.36
C ASP A 20 -15.71 3.39 8.14
N GLY A 21 -15.12 2.27 7.69
CA GLY A 21 -15.76 1.34 6.77
C GLY A 21 -15.24 1.33 5.33
N TYR A 22 -14.16 2.06 5.02
CA TYR A 22 -13.49 1.98 3.73
C TYR A 22 -12.74 0.66 3.59
N ILE A 23 -12.78 0.10 2.38
CA ILE A 23 -12.12 -1.14 2.04
C ILE A 23 -10.88 -0.81 1.23
N LEU A 24 -9.71 -0.89 1.86
CA LEU A 24 -8.43 -0.55 1.25
C LEU A 24 -7.74 -1.78 0.70
N THR A 25 -7.08 -1.65 -0.45
CA THR A 25 -6.25 -2.71 -1.03
C THR A 25 -4.77 -2.39 -0.82
N LEU A 26 -4.01 -3.32 -0.25
CA LEU A 26 -2.55 -3.27 -0.26
C LEU A 26 -2.02 -4.29 -1.28
N HIS A 27 -1.00 -3.89 -2.03
CA HIS A 27 -0.21 -4.82 -2.84
C HIS A 27 1.10 -5.13 -2.12
N ARG A 28 1.58 -6.37 -2.18
CA ARG A 28 2.81 -6.78 -1.49
C ARG A 28 3.76 -7.54 -2.42
N ILE A 29 5.06 -7.26 -2.26
CA ILE A 29 6.17 -8.03 -2.83
C ILE A 29 6.93 -8.63 -1.62
N PRO A 30 6.63 -9.88 -1.22
CA PRO A 30 7.15 -10.46 0.02
C PRO A 30 8.66 -10.75 0.00
N HIS A 31 9.24 -10.92 -1.19
CA HIS A 31 10.65 -11.18 -1.38
C HIS A 31 11.14 -10.80 -2.78
N GLY A 32 12.45 -10.60 -2.93
CA GLY A 32 13.09 -10.37 -4.22
C GLY A 32 13.08 -11.61 -5.14
N ARG A 33 13.53 -11.43 -6.38
CA ARG A 33 13.49 -12.50 -7.41
C ARG A 33 14.26 -13.77 -7.04
N ASN A 34 15.33 -13.61 -6.27
CA ASN A 34 16.19 -14.71 -5.84
C ASN A 34 15.75 -15.36 -4.52
N GLY A 35 14.54 -15.02 -4.02
CA GLY A 35 14.01 -15.58 -2.77
C GLY A 35 14.55 -14.93 -1.49
N ALA A 36 15.36 -13.86 -1.60
CA ALA A 36 15.75 -13.06 -0.45
C ALA A 36 14.52 -12.28 0.06
N GLY A 37 14.05 -12.56 1.28
CA GLY A 37 12.88 -11.90 1.86
C GLY A 37 12.64 -12.24 3.32
N GLY A 38 11.48 -11.83 3.84
CA GLY A 38 11.16 -11.92 5.26
C GLY A 38 11.89 -10.88 6.13
N GLY A 39 12.58 -9.92 5.52
CA GLY A 39 13.16 -8.78 6.20
C GLY A 39 12.10 -7.81 6.73
N ARG A 40 12.59 -6.71 7.31
CA ARG A 40 11.72 -5.68 7.89
C ARG A 40 10.75 -5.11 6.84
N PRO A 41 9.47 -4.85 7.17
CA PRO A 41 8.52 -4.36 6.18
C PRO A 41 8.78 -2.90 5.83
N ILE A 42 8.47 -2.53 4.58
CA ILE A 42 8.45 -1.16 4.11
C ILE A 42 7.08 -0.86 3.52
N LEU A 43 6.36 0.08 4.13
CA LEU A 43 5.08 0.57 3.62
C LEU A 43 5.30 1.80 2.73
N PHE A 44 5.01 1.64 1.44
CA PHE A 44 5.00 2.71 0.46
C PHE A 44 3.62 3.33 0.33
N LEU A 45 3.56 4.66 0.34
CA LEU A 45 2.33 5.44 0.30
C LEU A 45 2.41 6.51 -0.80
N HIS A 46 1.48 6.47 -1.74
CA HIS A 46 1.49 7.27 -2.98
C HIS A 46 0.99 8.71 -2.78
N GLY A 47 1.30 9.62 -3.72
CA GLY A 47 0.84 11.00 -3.69
C GLY A 47 -0.60 11.23 -4.15
N LEU A 48 -0.96 12.51 -4.32
CA LEU A 48 -2.31 12.97 -4.68
C LEU A 48 -2.73 12.53 -6.09
N VAL A 49 -3.94 11.98 -6.19
CA VAL A 49 -4.50 11.42 -7.44
C VAL A 49 -3.63 10.31 -8.04
N CYS A 50 -2.94 9.55 -7.20
CA CYS A 50 -2.09 8.44 -7.64
C CYS A 50 -2.52 7.10 -7.04
N SER A 51 -1.65 6.09 -7.16
CA SER A 51 -1.87 4.76 -6.58
C SER A 51 -0.53 4.06 -6.33
N SER A 52 -0.58 2.88 -5.71
CA SER A 52 0.58 1.98 -5.58
C SER A 52 1.34 1.69 -6.89
N PHE A 53 0.75 1.95 -8.06
CA PHE A 53 1.42 1.85 -9.35
C PHE A 53 2.65 2.78 -9.49
N ASP A 54 2.69 3.92 -8.80
CA ASP A 54 3.80 4.87 -8.92
C ASP A 54 5.15 4.21 -8.62
N PHE A 55 5.18 3.40 -7.56
CA PHE A 55 6.35 2.67 -7.11
C PHE A 55 6.71 1.49 -8.02
N LEU A 56 5.83 1.15 -8.96
CA LEU A 56 6.00 0.04 -9.90
C LEU A 56 6.19 0.51 -11.35
N SER A 57 6.02 1.80 -11.64
CA SER A 57 5.97 2.33 -13.01
C SER A 57 7.29 2.15 -13.75
N ALA A 58 8.42 2.53 -13.14
CA ALA A 58 9.74 2.39 -13.72
C ALA A 58 10.16 0.91 -13.86
N PRO A 59 11.06 0.54 -14.79
CA PRO A 59 11.58 -0.82 -14.93
C PRO A 59 12.15 -1.38 -13.61
N ALA A 60 12.15 -2.71 -13.45
CA ALA A 60 12.54 -3.37 -12.19
C ALA A 60 13.97 -3.04 -11.70
N ASN A 61 14.89 -2.67 -12.60
CA ASN A 61 16.24 -2.24 -12.24
C ASN A 61 16.36 -0.74 -11.88
N ARG A 62 15.24 0.00 -11.85
CA ARG A 62 15.19 1.43 -11.54
C ARG A 62 14.12 1.82 -10.52
N ALA A 63 13.05 1.03 -10.39
CA ALA A 63 12.02 1.29 -9.39
C ALA A 63 12.50 0.87 -7.99
N LEU A 64 12.37 1.79 -7.04
CA LEU A 64 12.85 1.64 -5.67
C LEU A 64 12.26 0.41 -4.96
N SER A 65 10.97 0.13 -5.18
CA SER A 65 10.26 -1.02 -4.61
C SER A 65 10.96 -2.35 -4.95
N TYR A 66 11.34 -2.55 -6.21
CA TYR A 66 12.00 -3.76 -6.68
C TYR A 66 13.44 -3.87 -6.19
N SER A 67 14.18 -2.76 -6.17
CA SER A 67 15.54 -2.73 -5.61
C SER A 67 15.55 -3.09 -4.13
N LEU A 68 14.57 -2.63 -3.34
CA LEU A 68 14.45 -2.97 -1.92
C LEU A 68 13.97 -4.41 -1.71
N ALA A 69 13.05 -4.92 -2.54
CA ALA A 69 12.69 -6.33 -2.51
C ALA A 69 13.90 -7.23 -2.78
N ASP A 70 14.72 -6.91 -3.80
CA ASP A 70 15.95 -7.64 -4.09
C ASP A 70 17.02 -7.50 -2.99
N ALA A 71 16.97 -6.42 -2.19
CA ALA A 71 17.79 -6.23 -1.00
C ALA A 71 17.25 -6.97 0.25
N GLY A 72 16.14 -7.69 0.14
CA GLY A 72 15.59 -8.56 1.19
C GLY A 72 14.51 -7.92 2.07
N TYR A 73 14.02 -6.72 1.75
CA TYR A 73 12.89 -6.11 2.45
C TYR A 73 11.54 -6.70 2.00
N ASP A 74 10.57 -6.70 2.91
CA ASP A 74 9.18 -7.05 2.61
C ASP A 74 8.41 -5.79 2.19
N ILE A 75 8.03 -5.69 0.92
CA ILE A 75 7.50 -4.45 0.36
C ILE A 75 5.98 -4.47 0.38
N TRP A 76 5.39 -3.45 1.01
CA TRP A 76 3.97 -3.20 1.07
C TRP A 76 3.65 -1.89 0.36
N LEU A 77 2.63 -1.88 -0.48
CA LEU A 77 2.24 -0.74 -1.30
C LEU A 77 0.79 -0.40 -0.97
N GLY A 78 0.60 0.65 -0.18
CA GLY A 78 -0.70 1.14 0.26
C GLY A 78 -1.47 1.83 -0.87
N ASN A 79 -2.79 1.82 -0.74
CA ASN A 79 -3.69 2.58 -1.60
C ASN A 79 -4.75 3.25 -0.73
N ASN A 80 -4.74 4.58 -0.75
CA ASN A 80 -5.69 5.37 0.04
C ASN A 80 -7.11 5.24 -0.49
N ARG A 81 -8.10 5.44 0.38
CA ARG A 81 -9.52 5.49 0.05
C ARG A 81 -9.82 6.35 -1.19
N GLY A 82 -10.73 5.87 -2.02
CA GLY A 82 -11.20 6.57 -3.22
C GLY A 82 -10.31 6.41 -4.46
N ASN A 83 -9.11 5.84 -4.36
CA ASN A 83 -8.31 5.53 -5.54
C ASN A 83 -8.82 4.26 -6.26
N ILE A 84 -8.27 3.95 -7.45
CA ILE A 84 -8.74 2.84 -8.33
C ILE A 84 -8.78 1.47 -7.61
N TYR A 85 -7.90 1.24 -6.63
CA TYR A 85 -7.77 -0.04 -5.92
C TYR A 85 -8.53 -0.06 -4.59
N SER A 86 -8.87 1.10 -4.04
CA SER A 86 -9.53 1.28 -2.74
C SER A 86 -10.83 2.07 -2.89
N ASN A 87 -11.67 1.68 -3.85
CA ASN A 87 -12.92 2.37 -4.21
C ASN A 87 -14.18 1.62 -3.73
N ALA A 88 -14.16 1.12 -2.50
CA ALA A 88 -15.26 0.35 -1.92
C ALA A 88 -15.43 0.68 -0.43
N HIS A 89 -16.67 0.57 0.06
CA HIS A 89 -17.06 0.86 1.43
C HIS A 89 -18.11 -0.15 1.89
N VAL A 90 -18.14 -0.48 3.18
CA VAL A 90 -19.07 -1.49 3.72
C VAL A 90 -20.54 -1.08 3.62
N ASN A 91 -20.82 0.22 3.75
CA ASN A 91 -22.19 0.78 3.79
C ASN A 91 -22.57 1.62 2.57
N TYR A 92 -21.60 2.10 1.80
CA TYR A 92 -21.84 3.13 0.77
C TYR A 92 -21.30 2.67 -0.58
N SER A 93 -22.05 2.96 -1.63
CA SER A 93 -21.59 2.83 -3.01
C SER A 93 -20.71 4.03 -3.35
N ASN A 94 -19.75 3.88 -4.27
CA ASN A 94 -18.97 5.00 -4.80
C ASN A 94 -19.79 5.99 -5.66
N TRP A 95 -21.07 5.68 -5.92
CA TRP A 95 -22.05 6.60 -6.51
C TRP A 95 -22.76 7.47 -5.45
N ASP A 96 -22.56 7.18 -4.16
CA ASP A 96 -23.11 7.94 -3.05
C ASP A 96 -22.18 9.11 -2.69
N ASN A 97 -22.71 10.31 -2.50
CA ASN A 97 -21.89 11.46 -2.11
C ASN A 97 -21.18 11.22 -0.77
N ARG A 98 -21.80 10.48 0.15
CA ARG A 98 -21.23 10.14 1.47
C ARG A 98 -19.96 9.31 1.36
N PHE A 99 -19.80 8.54 0.28
CA PHE A 99 -18.55 7.83 0.01
C PHE A 99 -17.38 8.78 -0.22
N TRP A 100 -17.63 10.01 -0.68
CA TRP A 100 -16.61 11.00 -1.00
C TRP A 100 -16.48 12.10 0.05
N GLU A 101 -17.19 11.98 1.18
CA GLU A 101 -17.10 12.91 2.32
C GLU A 101 -15.88 12.58 3.19
N PHE A 102 -14.68 12.69 2.61
CA PHE A 102 -13.40 12.54 3.31
C PHE A 102 -12.35 13.51 2.75
N THR A 103 -11.29 13.71 3.52
CA THR A 103 -10.10 14.45 3.15
C THR A 103 -8.85 13.64 3.50
N TRP A 104 -7.68 14.30 3.47
CA TRP A 104 -6.41 13.79 3.99
C TRP A 104 -6.50 13.46 5.49
N ASP A 105 -7.36 14.15 6.24
CA ASP A 105 -7.49 13.97 7.69
C ASP A 105 -7.94 12.54 7.99
N GLU A 106 -9.00 12.05 7.32
CA GLU A 106 -9.44 10.66 7.48
C GLU A 106 -8.43 9.64 6.96
N MET A 107 -7.62 9.98 5.94
CA MET A 107 -6.53 9.10 5.50
C MET A 107 -5.46 8.96 6.58
N SER A 108 -5.13 10.05 7.27
CA SER A 108 -4.18 10.08 8.38
C SER A 108 -4.72 9.35 9.61
N ASP A 109 -5.98 9.60 9.96
CA ASP A 109 -6.60 9.07 11.18
C ASP A 109 -7.00 7.60 11.06
N PHE A 110 -7.34 7.13 9.85
CA PHE A 110 -7.88 5.79 9.64
C PHE A 110 -7.07 4.94 8.67
N ASP A 111 -6.75 5.43 7.46
CA ASP A 111 -6.14 4.58 6.43
C ASP A 111 -4.73 4.15 6.82
N VAL A 112 -3.86 5.11 7.16
CA VAL A 112 -2.45 4.85 7.49
C VAL A 112 -2.32 3.95 8.72
N PRO A 113 -2.99 4.20 9.86
CA PRO A 113 -2.96 3.31 11.01
C PRO A 113 -3.46 1.90 10.68
N THR A 114 -4.58 1.78 9.94
CA THR A 114 -5.13 0.48 9.54
C THR A 114 -4.13 -0.32 8.69
N MET A 115 -3.45 0.34 7.75
CA MET A 115 -2.43 -0.30 6.92
C MET A 115 -1.21 -0.71 7.74
N ILE A 116 -0.72 0.14 8.65
CA ILE A 116 0.43 -0.16 9.52
C ILE A 116 0.12 -1.36 10.41
N ASP A 117 -0.99 -1.33 11.14
CA ASP A 117 -1.40 -2.40 12.05
C ASP A 117 -1.55 -3.72 11.31
N TYR A 118 -2.15 -3.69 10.12
CA TYR A 118 -2.29 -4.88 9.28
C TYR A 118 -0.94 -5.45 8.85
N VAL A 119 0.00 -4.60 8.43
CA VAL A 119 1.35 -5.01 8.01
C VAL A 119 2.10 -5.63 9.18
N LEU A 120 2.12 -4.97 10.35
CA LEU A 120 2.82 -5.46 11.54
C LEU A 120 2.24 -6.79 12.01
N ASN A 121 0.91 -6.91 12.06
CA ASN A 121 0.26 -8.16 12.46
C ASN A 121 0.49 -9.30 11.46
N THR A 122 0.44 -9.01 10.15
CA THR A 122 0.65 -10.02 9.10
C THR A 122 2.10 -10.53 9.07
N THR A 123 3.06 -9.65 9.35
CA THR A 123 4.49 -9.96 9.28
C THR A 123 5.09 -10.40 10.61
N ALA A 124 4.36 -10.21 11.72
CA ALA A 124 4.86 -10.38 13.09
C ALA A 124 6.13 -9.58 13.40
N GLN A 125 6.34 -8.46 12.70
CA GLN A 125 7.47 -7.56 12.90
C GLN A 125 7.11 -6.50 13.94
N PRO A 126 8.05 -6.08 14.80
CA PRO A 126 7.77 -5.10 15.85
C PRO A 126 7.58 -3.68 15.32
N ASP A 127 8.12 -3.39 14.13
CA ASP A 127 8.11 -2.09 13.48
C ASP A 127 8.32 -2.21 11.96
N LEU A 128 8.10 -1.11 11.23
CA LEU A 128 8.28 -1.01 9.78
C LEU A 128 8.89 0.34 9.39
N TYR A 129 9.35 0.47 8.15
CA TYR A 129 9.68 1.77 7.57
C TYR A 129 8.51 2.29 6.72
N VAL A 130 8.25 3.59 6.77
CA VAL A 130 7.28 4.24 5.88
C VAL A 130 8.03 5.09 4.85
N ILE A 131 7.68 4.93 3.58
CA ILE A 131 8.16 5.78 2.48
C ILE A 131 6.94 6.42 1.82
N GLY A 132 6.76 7.70 2.07
CA GLY A 132 5.75 8.54 1.43
C GLY A 132 6.35 9.50 0.42
N TRP A 133 5.53 10.03 -0.48
CA TRP A 133 5.87 11.21 -1.27
C TRP A 133 4.66 12.13 -1.44
N SER A 134 4.90 13.45 -1.45
CA SER A 134 3.86 14.46 -1.71
C SER A 134 2.77 14.44 -0.63
N GLN A 135 1.48 14.40 -0.99
CA GLN A 135 0.32 14.38 -0.09
C GLN A 135 0.48 13.49 1.15
N VAL A 136 1.16 12.35 1.03
CA VAL A 136 1.30 11.46 2.17
C VAL A 136 2.11 12.07 3.31
N GLU A 137 3.03 13.00 3.04
CA GLU A 137 3.85 13.64 4.09
C GLU A 137 3.03 14.42 5.12
N VAL A 138 1.79 14.82 4.79
CA VAL A 138 0.87 15.47 5.74
C VAL A 138 -0.04 14.49 6.48
N ALA A 139 0.07 13.19 6.22
CA ALA A 139 -0.78 12.14 6.79
C ALA A 139 -0.01 11.10 7.64
N ILE A 140 1.24 11.38 8.02
CA ILE A 140 2.10 10.54 8.90
C ILE A 140 2.49 11.33 10.14
#